data_AF-A0A497KDY2-F1
#
_entry.id   AF-A0A497KDY2-F1
#
_cell.length_a   1.000
_cell.length_b   1.000
_cell.length_c   1.000
_cell.angle_alpha   90.00
_cell.angle_beta   90.00
_cell.angle_gamma   90.00
#
_symmetry.space_group_name_H-M   'P 1'
#
loop_
_entity.id
_entity.type
_entity.pdbx_description
1 polymer ?
#
loop_
_entity_poly.entity_id
_entity_poly.type
_entity_poly.pdbx_seq_one_letter_code
_entity_poly.pdbx_strand_id
1 'polypeptide(L)'
;MSDRVYHVLMVEDNLNHYKILQRFIKKSGKPIEVDHVASAHEFFNVFLAKNYDLLMLDYNLAQYTGLSILQKLNELDVITPIIMVTQQKDPEIAINAMKMGAVDYIIKSKENFEHLPDKIIAYVSDYEHELATNDVYKLKRKNLLRNPEVREMMKYLITNKETELRPKSSTYHYYSPGHIEMEMERENLEKILQILTINKMMVKKPIGVKVACPRCDSDDVVAAPVCPKCGGKVFVKNTQGGDEPLRCLSGCGETFSEVKTAYKCNSCFKEFKQEDSRYKHIYVYEVNQQMLTEFKNALASNDEMQLWQEKNKQYAQNLESTKQMHEEIRTQLRALIEQQIKKD
;
A
#
# COMPACT_ATOMS: atom_id res chain seq x y z
N MET A 1 -12.57 12.35 27.25
CA MET A 1 -12.08 13.05 26.04
C MET A 1 -11.44 11.98 25.18
N SER A 2 -11.78 11.87 23.90
CA SER A 2 -11.25 10.78 23.06
C SER A 2 -9.75 10.96 22.84
N ASP A 3 -8.99 9.87 23.00
CA ASP A 3 -7.54 9.77 22.74
C ASP A 3 -7.20 9.82 21.24
N ARG A 4 -8.06 10.41 20.39
CA ARG A 4 -7.84 10.44 18.94
C ARG A 4 -6.84 11.53 18.58
N VAL A 5 -5.76 11.13 17.92
CA VAL A 5 -4.85 12.04 17.22
C VAL A 5 -5.35 12.26 15.79
N TYR A 6 -5.43 13.52 15.37
CA TYR A 6 -5.78 13.91 14.00
C TYR A 6 -4.52 14.04 13.18
N HIS A 7 -4.37 13.22 12.14
CA HIS A 7 -3.21 13.24 11.26
C HIS A 7 -3.48 14.11 10.03
N VAL A 8 -2.64 15.12 9.84
CA VAL A 8 -2.75 16.09 8.73
C VAL A 8 -1.50 15.99 7.86
N LEU A 9 -1.68 15.99 6.54
CA LEU A 9 -0.57 16.13 5.58
C LEU A 9 -0.56 17.53 5.00
N MET A 10 0.55 18.24 5.15
CA MET A 10 0.75 19.58 4.58
C MET A 10 1.82 19.53 3.47
N VAL A 11 1.50 20.10 2.31
CA VAL A 11 2.49 20.43 1.29
C VAL A 11 2.80 21.94 1.31
N GLU A 12 4.07 22.26 1.53
CA GLU A 12 4.58 23.62 1.69
C GLU A 12 6.06 23.66 1.33
N ASP A 13 6.47 24.44 0.33
CA ASP A 13 7.89 24.56 -0.03
C ASP A 13 8.68 25.39 0.99
N ASN A 14 8.02 26.31 1.71
CA ASN A 14 8.64 27.18 2.71
C ASN A 14 8.58 26.60 4.13
N LEU A 15 9.71 26.04 4.57
CA LEU A 15 9.86 25.46 5.90
C LEU A 15 9.52 26.42 7.06
N ASN A 16 9.67 27.74 6.88
CA ASN A 16 9.31 28.71 7.92
C ASN A 16 7.80 28.81 8.11
N HIS A 17 7.01 28.73 7.04
CA HIS A 17 5.56 28.72 7.13
C HIS A 17 5.07 27.49 7.89
N TYR A 18 5.60 26.30 7.55
CA TYR A 18 5.32 25.07 8.30
C TYR A 18 5.68 25.20 9.79
N LYS A 19 6.87 25.71 10.13
CA LYS A 19 7.29 25.91 11.52
C LYS A 19 6.38 26.87 12.29
N ILE A 20 5.86 27.91 11.65
CA ILE A 20 4.90 28.82 12.26
C ILE A 20 3.59 28.09 12.56
N LEU A 21 3.03 27.38 11.57
CA LEU A 21 1.83 26.56 11.77
C LEU A 21 2.00 25.57 12.93
N GLN A 22 3.12 24.85 12.95
CA GLN A 22 3.42 23.86 13.99
C GLN A 22 3.43 24.48 15.39
N ARG A 23 3.88 25.74 15.55
CA ARG A 23 3.82 26.45 16.84
C ARG A 23 2.39 26.72 17.27
N PHE A 24 1.51 27.15 16.36
CA PHE A 24 0.09 27.37 16.68
C PHE A 24 -0.62 26.07 17.05
N ILE A 25 -0.38 24.99 16.30
CA ILE A 25 -0.90 23.66 16.61
C ILE A 25 -0.45 23.22 18.00
N LYS A 26 0.85 23.29 18.31
CA LYS A 26 1.36 22.95 19.66
C LYS A 26 0.77 23.82 20.76
N LYS A 27 0.65 25.14 20.55
CA LYS A 27 0.09 26.08 21.52
C LYS A 27 -1.38 25.80 21.83
N SER A 28 -2.13 25.27 20.87
CA SER A 28 -3.56 24.95 21.06
C SER A 28 -3.80 23.76 21.99
N GLY A 29 -2.79 22.90 22.21
CA GLY A 29 -2.93 21.69 23.02
C GLY A 29 -3.85 20.61 22.39
N LYS A 30 -4.28 20.80 21.15
CA LYS A 30 -5.10 19.82 20.42
C LYS A 30 -4.24 18.63 19.97
N PRO A 31 -4.80 17.42 19.93
CA PRO A 31 -4.08 16.22 19.51
C PRO A 31 -3.98 16.17 17.97
N ILE A 32 -3.23 17.09 17.36
CA ILE A 32 -3.05 17.19 15.91
C ILE A 32 -1.58 16.97 15.58
N GLU A 33 -1.32 16.01 14.70
CA GLU A 33 0.01 15.75 14.14
C GLU A 33 0.04 16.15 12.68
N VAL A 34 1.05 16.94 12.30
CA VAL A 34 1.19 17.46 10.93
C VAL A 34 2.47 16.91 10.31
N ASP A 35 2.32 16.00 9.37
CA ASP A 35 3.38 15.59 8.45
C ASP A 35 3.56 16.67 7.37
N HIS A 36 4.81 16.94 7.01
CA HIS A 36 5.18 17.99 6.07
C HIS A 36 6.01 17.43 4.92
N VAL A 37 5.74 17.95 3.72
CA VAL A 37 6.47 17.67 2.48
C VAL A 37 6.68 18.97 1.71
N ALA A 38 7.78 19.05 0.97
CA ALA A 38 8.17 20.29 0.29
C ALA A 38 7.73 20.36 -1.18
N SER A 39 7.20 19.26 -1.74
CA SER A 39 6.85 19.18 -3.16
C SER A 39 5.61 18.33 -3.43
N ALA A 40 4.98 18.54 -4.58
CA ALA A 40 3.87 17.72 -5.06
C ALA A 40 4.25 16.24 -5.20
N HIS A 41 5.49 15.95 -5.64
CA HIS A 41 5.96 14.58 -5.80
C HIS A 41 6.06 13.86 -4.45
N GLU A 42 6.70 14.49 -3.46
CA GLU A 42 6.77 13.98 -2.09
C GLU A 42 5.37 13.84 -1.48
N PHE A 43 4.48 14.80 -1.74
CA PHE A 43 3.10 14.77 -1.27
C PHE A 43 2.37 13.51 -1.69
N PHE A 44 2.38 13.16 -2.98
CA PHE A 44 1.75 11.91 -3.40
C PHE A 44 2.46 10.69 -2.80
N ASN A 45 3.80 10.66 -2.73
CA ASN A 45 4.51 9.51 -2.13
C ASN A 45 4.10 9.29 -0.66
N VAL A 46 3.99 10.36 0.13
CA VAL A 46 3.64 10.30 1.56
C VAL A 46 2.14 10.05 1.76
N PHE A 47 1.29 10.73 0.99
CA PHE A 47 -0.17 10.54 0.99
C PHE A 47 -0.57 9.08 0.72
N LEU A 48 0.19 8.39 -0.14
CA LEU A 48 -0.06 6.99 -0.48
C LEU A 48 0.54 5.98 0.51
N ALA A 49 1.39 6.44 1.42
CA ALA A 49 2.06 5.62 2.40
C ALA A 49 1.32 5.58 3.75
N LYS A 50 0.58 6.64 4.08
CA LYS A 50 -0.12 6.82 5.36
C LYS A 50 -1.54 7.33 5.14
N ASN A 51 -2.42 7.06 6.09
CA ASN A 51 -3.75 7.65 6.10
C ASN A 51 -3.72 9.01 6.78
N TYR A 52 -4.43 9.97 6.20
CA TYR A 52 -4.60 11.31 6.76
C TYR A 52 -6.09 11.62 6.94
N ASP A 53 -6.39 12.36 7.99
CA ASP A 53 -7.73 12.85 8.29
C ASP A 53 -8.04 14.10 7.46
N LEU A 54 -7.03 14.92 7.14
CA LEU A 54 -7.16 16.14 6.35
C LEU A 54 -5.88 16.44 5.54
N LEU A 55 -6.05 16.98 4.35
CA LEU A 55 -4.97 17.43 3.46
C LEU A 55 -4.91 18.96 3.42
N MET A 56 -3.73 19.52 3.59
CA MET A 56 -3.48 20.96 3.58
C MET A 56 -2.54 21.32 2.43
N LEU A 57 -3.02 22.12 1.47
CA LEU A 57 -2.26 22.47 0.28
C LEU A 57 -1.88 23.95 0.30
N ASP A 58 -0.59 24.27 0.19
CA ASP A 58 -0.21 25.62 -0.23
C ASP A 58 -0.46 25.82 -1.74
N TYR A 59 -0.71 27.07 -2.13
CA TYR A 59 -0.91 27.39 -3.54
C TYR A 59 0.40 27.47 -4.33
N ASN A 60 1.47 28.05 -3.77
CA ASN A 60 2.71 28.32 -4.49
C ASN A 60 3.76 27.23 -4.15
N LEU A 61 3.86 26.18 -4.96
CA LEU A 61 4.75 25.04 -4.72
C LEU A 61 5.85 24.96 -5.78
N ALA A 62 6.66 26.02 -5.88
CA ALA A 62 7.72 26.21 -6.86
C ALA A 62 7.32 25.88 -8.33
N GLN A 63 7.38 24.61 -8.72
CA GLN A 63 7.07 24.11 -10.07
C GLN A 63 5.59 23.72 -10.26
N TYR A 64 4.83 23.63 -9.17
CA TYR A 64 3.42 23.22 -9.17
C TYR A 64 2.56 24.24 -8.43
N THR A 65 1.25 24.20 -8.70
CA THR A 65 0.28 24.94 -7.90
C THR A 65 -0.51 23.99 -7.00
N GLY A 66 -0.96 24.48 -5.84
CA GLY A 66 -1.89 23.72 -4.99
C GLY A 66 -3.14 23.25 -5.75
N LEU A 67 -3.62 24.05 -6.71
CA LEU A 67 -4.74 23.69 -7.58
C LEU A 67 -4.46 22.46 -8.45
N SER A 68 -3.22 22.29 -8.94
CA SER A 68 -2.85 21.10 -9.73
C SER A 68 -2.91 19.81 -8.89
N ILE A 69 -2.50 19.89 -7.62
CA ILE A 69 -2.62 18.77 -6.68
C ILE A 69 -4.09 18.51 -6.37
N LEU A 70 -4.87 19.56 -6.09
CA LEU A 70 -6.30 19.47 -5.82
C LEU A 70 -7.07 18.82 -6.97
N GLN A 71 -6.80 19.25 -8.21
CA GLN A 71 -7.39 18.64 -9.41
C GLN A 71 -7.08 17.15 -9.47
N LYS A 72 -5.81 16.76 -9.22
CA LYS A 72 -5.43 15.35 -9.25
C LYS A 72 -6.09 14.52 -8.16
N LEU A 73 -6.25 15.09 -6.97
CA LEU A 73 -6.99 14.46 -5.87
C LEU A 73 -8.47 14.29 -6.21
N ASN A 74 -9.07 15.26 -6.89
CA ASN A 74 -10.45 15.17 -7.36
C ASN A 74 -10.63 14.10 -8.45
N GLU A 75 -9.69 13.98 -9.39
CA GLU A 75 -9.67 12.89 -10.40
C GLU A 75 -9.56 11.49 -9.78
N LEU A 76 -8.95 11.39 -8.60
CA LEU A 76 -8.82 10.14 -7.83
C LEU A 76 -10.02 9.90 -6.89
N ASP A 77 -11.06 10.74 -6.99
CA ASP A 77 -12.25 10.72 -6.15
C ASP A 77 -11.96 10.78 -4.64
N VAL A 78 -10.81 11.35 -4.24
CA VAL A 78 -10.34 11.41 -2.85
C VAL A 78 -11.44 11.93 -1.93
N ILE A 79 -11.76 11.14 -0.91
CA ILE A 79 -12.76 11.46 0.12
C ILE A 79 -12.12 11.98 1.42
N THR A 80 -10.89 12.45 1.37
CA THR A 80 -10.25 13.12 2.51
C THR A 80 -10.51 14.62 2.35
N PRO A 81 -10.98 15.34 3.39
CA PRO A 81 -11.18 16.78 3.30
C PRO A 81 -9.87 17.49 2.94
N ILE A 82 -9.95 18.42 1.99
CA ILE A 82 -8.81 19.18 1.48
C ILE A 82 -9.05 20.65 1.75
N ILE A 83 -8.11 21.32 2.41
CA ILE A 83 -8.13 22.77 2.57
C ILE A 83 -6.93 23.40 1.88
N MET A 84 -7.12 24.59 1.33
CA MET A 84 -6.01 25.40 0.84
C MET A 84 -5.57 26.38 1.92
N VAL A 85 -4.28 26.47 2.18
CA VAL A 85 -3.71 27.41 3.16
C VAL A 85 -2.59 28.19 2.49
N THR A 86 -2.84 29.47 2.18
CA THR A 86 -1.98 30.22 1.25
C THR A 86 -1.86 31.71 1.62
N GLN A 87 -0.81 32.36 1.12
CA GLN A 87 -0.68 33.82 1.17
C GLN A 87 -1.43 34.53 0.03
N GLN A 88 -1.89 33.79 -0.98
CA GLN A 88 -2.62 34.34 -2.13
C GLN A 88 -4.00 34.84 -1.71
N LYS A 89 -4.30 36.11 -1.99
CA LYS A 89 -5.55 36.77 -1.64
C LYS A 89 -6.52 36.94 -2.81
N ASP A 90 -6.16 36.42 -3.99
CA ASP A 90 -6.99 36.51 -5.19
C ASP A 90 -8.30 35.72 -5.01
N PRO A 91 -9.47 36.38 -5.03
CA PRO A 91 -10.77 35.70 -4.92
C PRO A 91 -11.02 34.67 -6.02
N GLU A 92 -10.51 34.87 -7.23
CA GLU A 92 -10.71 33.93 -8.34
C GLU A 92 -10.02 32.58 -8.06
N ILE A 93 -8.84 32.62 -7.44
CA ILE A 93 -8.14 31.40 -7.01
C ILE A 93 -8.95 30.66 -5.95
N ALA A 94 -9.52 31.39 -4.99
CA ALA A 94 -10.36 30.80 -3.96
C ALA A 94 -11.62 30.16 -4.55
N ILE A 95 -12.33 30.86 -5.45
CA ILE A 95 -13.51 30.33 -6.16
C ILE A 95 -13.16 29.05 -6.92
N ASN A 96 -12.04 29.03 -7.63
CA ASN A 96 -11.60 27.85 -8.37
C ASN A 96 -11.25 26.68 -7.45
N ALA A 97 -10.59 26.93 -6.32
CA ALA A 97 -10.30 25.90 -5.32
C ALA A 97 -11.60 25.26 -4.77
N MET A 98 -12.59 26.08 -4.42
CA MET A 98 -13.88 25.59 -3.93
C MET A 98 -14.61 24.75 -4.99
N LYS A 99 -14.63 25.20 -6.26
CA LYS A 99 -15.20 24.44 -7.38
C LYS A 99 -14.52 23.09 -7.62
N MET A 100 -13.22 22.99 -7.30
CA MET A 100 -12.43 21.76 -7.41
C MET A 100 -12.55 20.85 -6.18
N GLY A 101 -13.39 21.20 -5.20
CA GLY A 101 -13.68 20.37 -4.04
C GLY A 101 -12.86 20.66 -2.80
N ALA A 102 -12.17 21.80 -2.72
CA ALA A 102 -11.63 22.27 -1.44
C ALA A 102 -12.77 22.58 -0.46
N VAL A 103 -12.60 22.17 0.79
CA VAL A 103 -13.54 22.41 1.89
C VAL A 103 -13.44 23.84 2.39
N ASP A 104 -12.24 24.42 2.38
CA ASP A 104 -12.00 25.80 2.76
C ASP A 104 -10.76 26.37 2.07
N TYR A 105 -10.70 27.70 2.00
CA TYR A 105 -9.58 28.48 1.51
C TYR A 105 -9.15 29.50 2.57
N ILE A 106 -7.99 29.26 3.19
CA ILE A 106 -7.53 29.97 4.37
C ILE A 106 -6.32 30.84 4.03
N ILE A 107 -6.44 32.13 4.31
CA ILE A 107 -5.31 33.06 4.21
C ILE A 107 -4.35 32.84 5.37
N LYS A 108 -3.06 32.68 5.09
CA LYS A 108 -1.98 32.61 6.08
C LYS A 108 -1.87 33.94 6.83
N SER A 109 -2.56 34.04 7.96
CA SER A 109 -2.52 35.16 8.88
C SER A 109 -2.43 34.65 10.31
N LYS A 110 -1.96 35.49 11.23
CA LYS A 110 -1.88 35.15 12.66
C LYS A 110 -3.24 34.72 13.21
N GLU A 111 -4.27 35.52 12.93
CA GLU A 111 -5.65 35.27 13.37
C GLU A 111 -6.18 33.93 12.84
N ASN A 112 -6.04 33.67 11.54
CA ASN A 112 -6.50 32.40 10.96
C ASN A 112 -5.74 31.20 11.54
N PHE A 113 -4.44 31.32 11.79
CA PHE A 113 -3.64 30.25 12.38
C PHE A 113 -3.96 30.00 13.86
N GLU A 114 -4.40 31.00 14.61
CA GLU A 114 -4.88 30.83 15.99
C GLU A 114 -6.14 29.96 16.05
N HIS A 115 -7.02 30.07 15.06
CA HIS A 115 -8.29 29.30 14.98
C HIS A 115 -8.19 28.02 14.13
N LEU A 116 -7.13 27.85 13.34
CA LEU A 116 -6.96 26.71 12.44
C LEU A 116 -7.01 25.34 13.15
N PRO A 117 -6.46 25.14 14.36
CA PRO A 117 -6.56 23.85 15.05
C PRO A 117 -8.00 23.41 15.32
N ASP A 118 -8.87 24.34 15.74
CA ASP A 118 -10.30 24.05 15.95
C ASP A 118 -11.02 23.80 14.62
N LYS A 119 -10.69 24.58 13.59
CA LYS A 119 -11.22 24.37 12.22
C LYS A 119 -10.85 23.00 11.65
N ILE A 120 -9.62 22.54 11.83
CA ILE A 120 -9.19 21.20 11.36
C ILE A 120 -10.07 20.11 11.96
N ILE A 121 -10.30 20.16 13.28
CA ILE A 121 -11.14 19.18 13.98
C ILE A 121 -12.58 19.25 13.47
N ALA A 122 -13.12 20.46 13.30
CA ALA A 122 -14.46 20.68 12.76
C ALA A 122 -14.59 20.11 11.35
N TYR A 123 -13.68 20.44 10.43
CA TYR A 123 -13.70 19.92 9.06
C TYR A 123 -13.64 18.40 9.01
N VAL A 124 -12.77 17.76 9.80
CA VAL A 124 -12.71 16.30 9.84
C VAL A 124 -14.02 15.72 10.36
N SER A 125 -14.57 16.26 11.45
CA SER A 125 -15.79 15.75 12.08
C SER A 125 -17.02 15.93 11.18
N ASP A 126 -17.15 17.08 10.54
CA ASP A 126 -18.23 17.38 9.59
C ASP A 126 -18.13 16.44 8.38
N TYR A 127 -16.93 16.23 7.85
CA TYR A 127 -16.71 15.35 6.70
C TYR A 127 -16.97 13.88 7.03
N GLU A 128 -16.65 13.42 8.25
CA GLU A 128 -16.98 12.08 8.71
C GLU A 128 -18.50 11.87 8.86
N HIS A 129 -19.19 12.88 9.40
CA HIS A 129 -20.65 12.85 9.50
C HIS A 129 -21.29 12.86 8.10
N GLU A 130 -20.77 13.67 7.19
CA GLU A 130 -21.22 13.74 5.80
C GLU A 130 -20.97 12.42 5.07
N LEU A 131 -19.81 11.78 5.27
CA LEU A 131 -19.52 10.45 4.72
C LEU A 131 -20.50 9.37 5.20
N ALA A 132 -20.99 9.47 6.44
CA ALA A 132 -21.93 8.52 7.00
C ALA A 132 -23.38 8.73 6.50
N THR A 133 -23.74 9.94 6.09
CA THR A 133 -25.15 10.33 5.84
C THR A 133 -25.45 10.77 4.41
N ASN A 134 -24.48 11.32 3.67
CA ASN A 134 -24.69 12.02 2.40
C ASN A 134 -24.61 11.08 1.17
N ASP A 135 -25.57 11.24 0.26
CA ASP A 135 -25.67 10.48 -1.00
C ASP A 135 -24.52 10.77 -1.99
N VAL A 136 -23.86 11.92 -1.90
CA VAL A 136 -22.71 12.26 -2.77
C VAL A 136 -21.53 11.30 -2.53
N TYR A 137 -21.21 10.98 -1.27
CA TYR A 137 -20.14 10.03 -0.98
C TYR A 137 -20.53 8.59 -1.28
N LYS A 138 -21.82 8.23 -1.07
CA LYS A 138 -22.35 6.97 -1.58
C LYS A 138 -22.21 6.89 -3.10
N LEU A 139 -22.42 7.99 -3.81
CA LEU A 139 -22.26 8.08 -5.25
C LEU A 139 -20.80 7.99 -5.68
N LYS A 140 -19.86 8.68 -5.02
CA LYS A 140 -18.41 8.53 -5.26
C LYS A 140 -17.95 7.09 -5.05
N ARG A 141 -18.36 6.46 -3.95
CA ARG A 141 -18.11 5.03 -3.67
C ARG A 141 -18.73 4.13 -4.74
N LYS A 142 -19.95 4.43 -5.20
CA LYS A 142 -20.60 3.71 -6.32
C LYS A 142 -19.88 3.93 -7.65
N ASN A 143 -19.31 5.11 -7.89
CA ASN A 143 -18.51 5.39 -9.09
C ASN A 143 -17.19 4.61 -9.07
N LEU A 144 -16.55 4.45 -7.91
CA LEU A 144 -15.38 3.56 -7.77
C LEU A 144 -15.72 2.11 -8.15
N LEU A 145 -16.93 1.63 -7.83
CA LEU A 145 -17.39 0.29 -8.26
C LEU A 145 -17.64 0.17 -9.77
N ARG A 146 -17.66 1.29 -10.53
CA ARG A 146 -17.70 1.22 -12.00
C ARG A 146 -16.35 0.81 -12.58
N ASN A 147 -15.26 1.01 -11.85
CA ASN A 147 -13.96 0.47 -12.24
C ASN A 147 -14.04 -1.07 -12.14
N PRO A 148 -13.91 -1.81 -13.27
CA PRO A 148 -14.08 -3.26 -13.29
C PRO A 148 -13.12 -3.95 -12.32
N GLU A 149 -11.89 -3.49 -12.24
CA GLU A 149 -10.87 -4.13 -11.43
C GLU A 149 -11.10 -3.92 -9.92
N VAL A 150 -11.55 -2.73 -9.52
CA VAL A 150 -12.02 -2.43 -8.14
C VAL A 150 -13.21 -3.32 -7.80
N ARG A 151 -14.17 -3.47 -8.72
CA ARG A 151 -15.35 -4.32 -8.50
C ARG A 151 -14.96 -5.78 -8.28
N GLU A 152 -14.04 -6.31 -9.09
CA GLU A 152 -13.53 -7.68 -8.93
C GLU A 152 -12.78 -7.86 -7.60
N MET A 153 -11.95 -6.89 -7.20
CA MET A 153 -11.28 -6.90 -5.90
C MET A 153 -12.28 -6.94 -4.74
N MET A 154 -13.31 -6.08 -4.79
CA MET A 154 -14.32 -6.03 -3.75
C MET A 154 -15.14 -7.32 -3.66
N LYS A 155 -15.49 -7.93 -4.80
CA LYS A 155 -16.16 -9.25 -4.84
C LYS A 155 -15.30 -10.34 -4.19
N TYR A 156 -14.00 -10.36 -4.49
CA TYR A 156 -13.06 -11.30 -3.88
C TYR A 156 -13.02 -11.15 -2.36
N LEU A 157 -12.84 -9.92 -1.85
CA LEU A 157 -12.76 -9.65 -0.41
C LEU A 157 -14.04 -10.09 0.31
N ILE A 158 -15.20 -9.75 -0.26
CA ILE A 158 -16.51 -10.08 0.30
C ILE A 158 -16.76 -11.59 0.33
N THR A 159 -16.51 -12.28 -0.78
CA THR A 159 -16.83 -13.71 -0.90
C THR A 159 -15.91 -14.57 -0.04
N ASN A 160 -14.62 -14.26 -0.01
CA ASN A 160 -13.64 -15.02 0.78
C ASN A 160 -13.62 -14.61 2.25
N LYS A 161 -14.46 -13.63 2.64
CA LYS A 161 -14.51 -13.07 4.00
C LYS A 161 -13.13 -12.56 4.45
N GLU A 162 -12.35 -12.06 3.50
CA GLU A 162 -11.02 -11.53 3.74
C GLU A 162 -11.15 -10.18 4.42
N THR A 163 -10.47 -10.04 5.56
CA THR A 163 -10.44 -8.78 6.32
C THR A 163 -9.14 -8.03 6.10
N GLU A 164 -8.15 -8.66 5.48
CA GLU A 164 -6.87 -8.08 5.15
C GLU A 164 -6.24 -8.77 3.94
N LEU A 165 -5.44 -8.03 3.18
CA LEU A 165 -4.59 -8.57 2.14
C LEU A 165 -3.15 -8.59 2.64
N ARG A 166 -2.64 -9.79 2.90
CA ARG A 166 -1.25 -10.04 3.24
C ARG A 166 -0.43 -10.31 1.98
N PRO A 167 0.83 -9.84 1.92
CA PRO A 167 1.74 -10.24 0.86
C PRO A 167 2.13 -11.71 1.04
N LYS A 168 2.25 -12.47 -0.06
CA LYS A 168 2.72 -13.88 -0.05
C LYS A 168 4.27 -13.91 -0.07
N SER A 169 4.91 -14.94 0.54
CA SER A 169 6.39 -15.10 0.68
C SER A 169 6.97 -16.11 -0.34
N SER A 170 8.26 -16.14 -0.74
CA SER A 170 9.51 -15.78 -0.01
C SER A 170 10.62 -15.05 -0.82
N THR A 171 10.49 -14.85 -2.13
CA THR A 171 11.45 -14.06 -2.96
C THR A 171 10.78 -12.95 -3.75
N TYR A 172 9.45 -13.00 -3.87
CA TYR A 172 8.63 -12.02 -4.55
C TYR A 172 7.46 -11.68 -3.63
N HIS A 173 7.46 -10.48 -3.03
CA HIS A 173 6.27 -10.02 -2.31
C HIS A 173 5.32 -9.45 -3.36
N TYR A 174 4.41 -10.29 -3.84
CA TYR A 174 3.24 -9.86 -4.59
C TYR A 174 2.01 -10.06 -3.71
N TYR A 175 1.09 -9.11 -3.79
CA TYR A 175 -0.27 -9.33 -3.34
C TYR A 175 -0.92 -10.21 -4.39
N SER A 176 -1.63 -11.25 -3.98
CA SER A 176 -2.43 -12.06 -4.90
C SER A 176 -3.69 -12.42 -4.15
N PRO A 177 -4.85 -11.93 -4.60
CA PRO A 177 -6.12 -12.55 -4.25
C PRO A 177 -5.98 -14.06 -4.51
N GLY A 178 -6.44 -14.90 -3.60
CA GLY A 178 -6.39 -16.35 -3.73
C GLY A 178 -6.94 -16.83 -5.09
N HIS A 179 -6.01 -17.18 -5.99
CA HIS A 179 -6.03 -18.00 -7.21
C HIS A 179 -7.32 -18.31 -8.01
N ILE A 180 -8.44 -17.65 -7.81
CA ILE A 180 -9.67 -18.01 -8.50
C ILE A 180 -10.24 -16.71 -9.08
N GLU A 181 -10.10 -16.58 -10.40
CA GLU A 181 -10.51 -15.49 -11.31
C GLU A 181 -9.80 -14.13 -11.31
N MET A 182 -9.14 -13.68 -10.25
CA MET A 182 -8.41 -12.41 -10.31
C MET A 182 -7.04 -12.56 -10.98
N GLU A 183 -7.01 -12.84 -12.29
CA GLU A 183 -5.82 -12.63 -13.13
C GLU A 183 -5.59 -11.13 -13.28
N MET A 184 -4.95 -10.54 -12.28
CA MET A 184 -4.63 -9.13 -12.24
C MET A 184 -3.13 -8.96 -12.27
N GLU A 185 -2.64 -8.21 -13.25
CA GLU A 185 -1.23 -7.83 -13.30
C GLU A 185 -0.82 -7.09 -12.03
N ARG A 186 0.41 -7.31 -11.56
CA ARG A 186 0.93 -6.72 -10.32
C ARG A 186 0.76 -5.20 -10.29
N GLU A 187 1.04 -4.53 -11.40
CA GLU A 187 0.92 -3.07 -11.51
C GLU A 187 -0.54 -2.61 -11.32
N ASN A 188 -1.50 -3.33 -11.90
CA ASN A 188 -2.93 -3.03 -11.76
C ASN A 188 -3.41 -3.28 -10.33
N LEU A 189 -2.92 -4.34 -9.68
CA LEU A 189 -3.23 -4.61 -8.29
C LEU A 189 -2.70 -3.51 -7.37
N GLU A 190 -1.45 -3.08 -7.55
CA GLU A 190 -0.87 -1.97 -6.78
C GLU A 190 -1.71 -0.69 -6.95
N LYS A 191 -2.14 -0.36 -8.18
CA LYS A 191 -3.04 0.77 -8.47
C LYS A 191 -4.39 0.65 -7.76
N ILE A 192 -4.98 -0.53 -7.73
CA ILE A 192 -6.28 -0.73 -7.06
C ILE A 192 -6.13 -0.62 -5.54
N LEU A 193 -5.13 -1.28 -4.96
CA LEU A 193 -4.83 -1.15 -3.53
C LEU A 193 -4.62 0.31 -3.15
N GLN A 194 -3.96 1.07 -4.03
CA GLN A 194 -3.78 2.51 -3.89
C GLN A 194 -5.12 3.27 -3.92
N ILE A 195 -5.96 3.04 -4.94
CA ILE A 195 -7.30 3.65 -5.06
C ILE A 195 -8.16 3.34 -3.83
N LEU A 196 -8.18 2.09 -3.39
CA LEU A 196 -8.93 1.64 -2.22
C LEU A 196 -8.42 2.27 -0.92
N THR A 197 -7.10 2.43 -0.79
CA THR A 197 -6.48 3.09 0.38
C THR A 197 -6.82 4.58 0.41
N ILE A 198 -6.63 5.28 -0.72
CA ILE A 198 -6.95 6.71 -0.88
C ILE A 198 -8.41 6.98 -0.49
N ASN A 199 -9.31 6.08 -0.89
CA ASN A 199 -10.74 6.19 -0.65
C ASN A 199 -11.19 5.63 0.70
N LYS A 200 -10.24 5.43 1.64
CA LYS A 200 -10.44 4.90 3.00
C LYS A 200 -11.24 3.59 3.05
N MET A 201 -11.25 2.83 1.96
CA MET A 201 -11.83 1.48 1.86
C MET A 201 -10.86 0.45 2.46
N MET A 202 -9.56 0.75 2.44
CA MET A 202 -8.52 -0.05 3.08
C MET A 202 -7.57 0.81 3.91
N VAL A 203 -6.97 0.20 4.91
CA VAL A 203 -5.94 0.78 5.78
C VAL A 203 -4.62 0.09 5.46
N LYS A 204 -3.66 0.87 4.97
CA LYS A 204 -2.31 0.40 4.66
C LYS A 204 -1.44 0.48 5.91
N LYS A 205 -0.97 -0.66 6.41
CA LYS A 205 -0.11 -0.75 7.60
C LYS A 205 1.25 -1.34 7.29
N PRO A 206 2.36 -0.69 7.67
CA PRO A 206 3.68 -1.29 7.53
C PRO A 206 3.83 -2.46 8.51
N ILE A 207 4.27 -3.61 8.01
CA ILE A 207 4.50 -4.84 8.80
C ILE A 207 5.96 -5.24 8.86
N GLY A 208 6.83 -4.58 8.09
CA GLY A 208 8.26 -4.85 8.07
C GLY A 208 8.99 -4.13 6.97
N VAL A 209 10.24 -4.53 6.75
CA VAL A 209 11.08 -4.08 5.64
C VAL A 209 11.70 -5.27 4.92
N LYS A 210 11.97 -5.10 3.63
CA LYS A 210 12.72 -6.07 2.81
C LYS A 210 13.92 -5.40 2.16
N VAL A 211 14.92 -6.22 1.84
CA VAL A 211 16.09 -5.81 1.08
C VAL A 211 15.68 -5.43 -0.34
N ALA A 212 16.23 -4.33 -0.83
CA ALA A 212 16.11 -3.85 -2.19
C ALA A 212 17.51 -3.61 -2.77
N CYS A 213 17.61 -3.80 -4.08
CA CYS A 213 18.86 -3.67 -4.81
C CYS A 213 19.40 -2.23 -4.74
N PRO A 214 20.66 -2.02 -4.33
CA PRO A 214 21.22 -0.67 -4.25
C PRO A 214 21.49 -0.02 -5.61
N ARG A 215 21.41 -0.76 -6.72
CA ARG A 215 21.63 -0.24 -8.07
C ARG A 215 20.33 0.21 -8.74
N CYS A 216 19.32 -0.65 -8.76
CA CYS A 216 18.08 -0.40 -9.49
C CYS A 216 16.85 -0.27 -8.59
N ASP A 217 17.02 -0.32 -7.27
CA ASP A 217 15.95 -0.21 -6.27
C ASP A 217 14.88 -1.33 -6.34
N SER A 218 15.08 -2.33 -7.21
CA SER A 218 14.20 -3.50 -7.31
C SER A 218 14.22 -4.30 -6.02
N ASP A 219 13.04 -4.72 -5.58
CA ASP A 219 12.84 -5.59 -4.43
C ASP A 219 12.80 -7.09 -4.80
N ASP A 220 13.02 -7.39 -6.07
CA ASP A 220 13.20 -8.74 -6.59
C ASP A 220 14.67 -9.18 -6.40
N VAL A 221 14.95 -9.67 -5.19
CA VAL A 221 16.29 -10.05 -4.74
C VAL A 221 16.27 -11.45 -4.15
N VAL A 222 17.24 -12.27 -4.53
CA VAL A 222 17.44 -13.62 -4.00
C VAL A 222 18.53 -13.58 -2.94
N ALA A 223 18.24 -14.12 -1.76
CA ALA A 223 19.20 -14.30 -0.68
C ALA A 223 19.87 -15.67 -0.79
N ALA A 224 21.19 -15.70 -0.64
CA ALA A 224 21.97 -16.93 -0.58
C ALA A 224 22.91 -16.90 0.64
N PRO A 225 22.97 -17.98 1.44
CA PRO A 225 23.95 -18.09 2.51
C PRO A 225 25.36 -18.24 1.94
N VAL A 226 26.30 -17.49 2.51
CA VAL A 226 27.71 -17.43 2.12
C VAL A 226 28.61 -17.52 3.34
N CYS A 227 29.83 -18.00 3.11
CA CYS A 227 30.86 -18.12 4.13
C CYS A 227 31.23 -16.73 4.68
N PRO A 228 31.26 -16.53 6.01
CA PRO A 228 31.56 -15.24 6.61
C PRO A 228 32.97 -14.72 6.29
N LYS A 229 33.93 -15.61 6.01
CA LYS A 229 35.34 -15.29 5.72
C LYS A 229 35.60 -14.97 4.26
N CYS A 230 35.21 -15.88 3.35
CA CYS A 230 35.59 -15.79 1.94
C CYS A 230 34.43 -15.50 0.99
N GLY A 231 33.19 -15.43 1.48
CA GLY A 231 32.00 -15.18 0.64
C GLY A 231 31.61 -16.34 -0.28
N GLY A 232 32.26 -17.50 -0.18
CA GLY A 232 31.91 -18.70 -0.95
C GLY A 232 30.52 -19.20 -0.58
N LYS A 233 29.75 -19.68 -1.56
CA LYS A 233 28.38 -20.19 -1.34
C LYS A 233 28.38 -21.34 -0.34
N VAL A 234 27.43 -21.33 0.59
CA VAL A 234 27.27 -22.38 1.59
C VAL A 234 25.95 -23.10 1.30
N PHE A 235 25.99 -24.42 1.21
CA PHE A 235 24.77 -25.22 1.11
C PHE A 235 24.37 -25.68 2.51
N VAL A 236 23.35 -25.04 3.08
CA VAL A 236 22.77 -25.47 4.36
C VAL A 236 21.74 -26.55 4.04
N LYS A 237 22.02 -27.82 4.34
CA LYS A 237 20.99 -28.85 4.32
C LYS A 237 20.07 -28.58 5.52
N ASN A 238 18.76 -28.46 5.26
CA ASN A 238 17.73 -28.42 6.30
C ASN A 238 17.74 -29.76 7.04
N THR A 239 18.58 -29.89 8.06
CA THR A 239 18.53 -30.97 9.04
C THR A 239 18.10 -30.33 10.34
N GLN A 240 17.01 -30.85 10.90
CA GLN A 240 16.42 -30.45 12.17
C GLN A 240 17.52 -30.17 13.22
N GLY A 241 17.65 -28.90 13.63
CA GLY A 241 18.30 -28.43 14.87
C GLY A 241 19.58 -29.13 15.33
N GLY A 242 20.66 -29.08 14.54
CA GLY A 242 21.99 -29.50 15.01
C GLY A 242 22.91 -28.31 15.23
N ASP A 243 23.40 -28.12 16.46
CA ASP A 243 24.44 -27.16 16.87
C ASP A 243 25.83 -27.45 16.25
N GLU A 244 25.89 -28.17 15.12
CA GLU A 244 27.15 -28.53 14.47
C GLU A 244 27.69 -27.38 13.61
N PRO A 245 28.95 -26.97 13.82
CA PRO A 245 29.50 -25.83 13.10
C PRO A 245 29.73 -26.17 11.62
N LEU A 246 29.21 -25.31 10.73
CA LEU A 246 29.29 -25.44 9.28
C LEU A 246 30.72 -25.25 8.78
N ARG A 247 31.10 -25.94 7.71
CA ARG A 247 32.41 -25.80 7.07
C ARG A 247 32.31 -25.24 5.65
N CYS A 248 33.16 -24.28 5.28
CA CYS A 248 33.21 -23.73 3.93
C CYS A 248 33.79 -24.75 2.94
N LEU A 249 32.96 -25.30 2.06
CA LEU A 249 33.39 -26.25 1.02
C LEU A 249 33.77 -25.56 -0.31
N SER A 250 33.43 -24.29 -0.48
CA SER A 250 33.62 -23.56 -1.75
C SER A 250 34.86 -22.67 -1.80
N GLY A 251 35.70 -22.67 -0.77
CA GLY A 251 36.85 -21.75 -0.74
C GLY A 251 37.83 -22.00 0.40
N CYS A 252 37.61 -21.34 1.54
CA CYS A 252 38.64 -21.19 2.59
C CYS A 252 38.74 -22.34 3.61
N GLY A 253 37.82 -23.31 3.59
CA GLY A 253 37.84 -24.46 4.51
C GLY A 253 37.49 -24.15 5.97
N GLU A 254 37.18 -22.91 6.31
CA GLU A 254 36.90 -22.47 7.68
C GLU A 254 35.59 -23.03 8.23
N THR A 255 35.58 -23.26 9.54
CA THR A 255 34.42 -23.71 10.31
C THR A 255 33.77 -22.52 11.02
N PHE A 256 32.44 -22.39 10.93
CA PHE A 256 31.66 -21.29 11.49
C PHE A 256 30.27 -21.76 11.93
N SER A 257 29.71 -21.15 12.97
CA SER A 257 28.35 -21.45 13.45
C SER A 257 27.27 -20.67 12.69
N GLU A 258 27.61 -19.51 12.11
CA GLU A 258 26.67 -18.63 11.42
C GLU A 258 27.13 -18.31 9.99
N VAL A 259 26.18 -18.25 9.06
CA VAL A 259 26.39 -17.84 7.67
C VAL A 259 26.14 -16.34 7.51
N LYS A 260 26.86 -15.69 6.59
CA LYS A 260 26.46 -14.36 6.09
C LYS A 260 25.47 -14.52 4.94
N THR A 261 24.71 -13.48 4.64
CA THR A 261 23.82 -13.45 3.48
C THR A 261 24.39 -12.57 2.38
N ALA A 262 24.49 -13.12 1.17
CA ALA A 262 24.70 -12.35 -0.04
C ALA A 262 23.39 -12.28 -0.83
N TYR A 263 23.17 -11.17 -1.51
CA TYR A 263 21.98 -10.93 -2.30
C TYR A 263 22.34 -10.81 -3.77
N LYS A 264 21.44 -11.29 -4.63
CA LYS A 264 21.50 -11.06 -6.07
C LYS A 264 20.18 -10.49 -6.56
N CYS A 265 20.23 -9.35 -7.24
CA CYS A 265 19.05 -8.76 -7.85
C CYS A 265 18.70 -9.49 -9.15
N ASN A 266 17.45 -9.92 -9.31
CA ASN A 266 17.00 -10.57 -10.54
C ASN A 266 16.75 -9.57 -11.69
N SER A 267 16.53 -8.29 -11.37
CA SER A 267 16.27 -7.26 -12.39
C SER A 267 17.54 -6.69 -13.04
N CYS A 268 18.63 -6.52 -12.28
CA CYS A 268 19.88 -5.93 -12.81
C CYS A 268 21.13 -6.79 -12.58
N PHE A 269 20.94 -8.00 -12.05
CA PHE A 269 21.97 -9.00 -11.77
C PHE A 269 23.11 -8.55 -10.83
N LYS A 270 22.96 -7.40 -10.15
CA LYS A 270 23.93 -6.94 -9.15
C LYS A 270 23.95 -7.91 -7.97
N GLU A 271 25.14 -8.38 -7.63
CA GLU A 271 25.43 -9.06 -6.36
C GLU A 271 25.88 -8.02 -5.34
N PHE A 272 25.38 -8.13 -4.11
CA PHE A 272 25.66 -7.17 -3.04
C PHE A 272 25.48 -7.81 -1.66
N LYS A 273 26.11 -7.22 -0.65
CA LYS A 273 26.02 -7.67 0.73
C LYS A 273 24.87 -6.98 1.45
N GLN A 274 24.50 -7.50 2.61
CA GLN A 274 23.48 -6.88 3.45
C GLN A 274 23.80 -5.41 3.80
N GLU A 275 25.07 -5.10 4.09
CA GLU A 275 25.56 -3.74 4.40
C GLU A 275 25.35 -2.72 3.27
N ASP A 276 25.28 -3.19 2.03
CA ASP A 276 25.05 -2.36 0.86
C ASP A 276 23.56 -2.26 0.49
N SER A 277 22.67 -2.91 1.25
CA SER A 277 21.25 -3.02 0.92
C SER A 277 20.50 -1.70 1.08
N ARG A 278 19.55 -1.45 0.18
CA ARG A 278 18.44 -0.55 0.46
C ARG A 278 17.31 -1.34 1.13
N TYR A 279 16.37 -0.63 1.76
CA TYR A 279 15.22 -1.25 2.41
C TYR A 279 13.92 -0.64 1.91
N LYS A 280 12.93 -1.50 1.64
CA LYS A 280 11.57 -1.12 1.28
C LYS A 280 10.58 -1.65 2.29
N HIS A 281 9.57 -0.84 2.64
CA HIS A 281 8.51 -1.27 3.53
C HIS A 281 7.63 -2.35 2.89
N ILE A 282 7.22 -3.30 3.71
CA ILE A 282 6.20 -4.30 3.38
C ILE A 282 4.92 -3.87 4.08
N TYR A 283 3.79 -3.93 3.38
CA TYR A 283 2.50 -3.49 3.90
C TYR A 283 1.49 -4.64 4.00
N VAL A 284 0.57 -4.52 4.95
CA VAL A 284 -0.72 -5.20 4.95
C VAL A 284 -1.79 -4.16 4.60
N TYR A 285 -2.80 -4.58 3.85
CA TYR A 285 -3.96 -3.74 3.56
C TYR A 285 -5.18 -4.33 4.27
N GLU A 286 -5.60 -3.72 5.37
CA GLU A 286 -6.78 -4.14 6.13
C GLU A 286 -8.03 -3.49 5.54
N VAL A 287 -9.12 -4.25 5.42
CA VAL A 287 -10.38 -3.73 4.86
C VAL A 287 -11.16 -2.98 5.94
N ASN A 288 -11.65 -1.79 5.61
CA ASN A 288 -12.55 -1.05 6.49
C ASN A 288 -13.94 -1.74 6.55
N GLN A 289 -14.32 -2.26 7.73
CA GLN A 289 -15.52 -3.10 7.89
C GLN A 289 -16.84 -2.35 7.67
N GLN A 290 -16.90 -1.08 8.06
CA GLN A 290 -18.07 -0.23 7.81
C GLN A 290 -18.29 -0.10 6.29
N MET A 291 -17.20 0.16 5.57
CA MET A 291 -17.20 0.26 4.12
C MET A 291 -17.61 -1.05 3.46
N LEU A 292 -17.04 -2.19 3.88
CA LEU A 292 -17.37 -3.52 3.37
C LEU A 292 -18.88 -3.80 3.49
N THR A 293 -19.51 -3.37 4.57
CA THR A 293 -20.95 -3.54 4.81
C THR A 293 -21.78 -2.70 3.84
N GLU A 294 -21.43 -1.44 3.63
CA GLU A 294 -22.07 -0.59 2.63
C GLU A 294 -21.91 -1.14 1.21
N PHE A 295 -20.72 -1.65 0.87
CA PHE A 295 -20.45 -2.27 -0.43
C PHE A 295 -21.23 -3.57 -0.64
N LYS A 296 -21.37 -4.42 0.39
CA LYS A 296 -22.22 -5.60 0.33
C LYS A 296 -23.66 -5.23 -0.02
N ASN A 297 -24.20 -4.18 0.61
CA ASN A 297 -25.56 -3.71 0.33
C ASN A 297 -25.69 -3.18 -1.11
N ALA A 298 -24.69 -2.46 -1.61
CA ALA A 298 -24.67 -1.93 -2.98
C ALA A 298 -24.51 -3.01 -4.07
N LEU A 299 -23.83 -4.12 -3.76
CA LEU A 299 -23.62 -5.24 -4.68
C LEU A 299 -24.75 -6.28 -4.63
N ALA A 300 -25.41 -6.46 -3.48
CA ALA A 300 -26.53 -7.40 -3.32
C ALA A 300 -27.79 -7.01 -4.12
N SER A 301 -27.90 -5.75 -4.55
CA SER A 301 -28.97 -5.32 -5.45
C SER A 301 -28.78 -5.74 -6.92
N ASN A 302 -27.66 -6.40 -7.25
CA ASN A 302 -27.35 -6.91 -8.58
C ASN A 302 -27.19 -8.44 -8.52
N ASP A 303 -27.89 -9.17 -9.40
CA ASP A 303 -27.76 -10.64 -9.59
C ASP A 303 -26.31 -11.10 -9.93
N GLU A 304 -25.40 -10.16 -10.18
CA GLU A 304 -23.98 -10.39 -10.51
C GLU A 304 -23.18 -11.14 -9.43
N MET A 305 -23.54 -11.04 -8.14
CA MET A 305 -22.77 -11.67 -7.05
C MET A 305 -22.96 -13.21 -7.02
N GLN A 306 -24.19 -13.69 -7.23
CA GLN A 306 -24.45 -15.13 -7.30
C GLN A 306 -23.77 -15.78 -8.51
N LEU A 307 -23.89 -15.15 -9.69
CA LEU A 307 -23.22 -15.57 -10.92
C LEU A 307 -21.69 -15.65 -10.75
N TRP A 308 -21.09 -14.68 -10.06
CA TRP A 308 -19.65 -14.67 -9.77
C TRP A 308 -19.24 -15.80 -8.82
N GLN A 309 -20.04 -16.08 -7.78
CA GLN A 309 -19.78 -17.19 -6.85
C GLN A 309 -19.85 -18.56 -7.54
N GLU A 310 -20.82 -18.74 -8.43
CA GLU A 310 -20.97 -19.98 -9.21
C GLU A 310 -19.79 -20.21 -10.16
N LYS A 311 -19.39 -19.17 -10.90
CA LYS A 311 -18.23 -19.25 -11.80
C LYS A 311 -16.93 -19.53 -11.07
N ASN A 312 -16.66 -18.84 -9.95
CA ASN A 312 -15.47 -19.10 -9.14
C ASN A 312 -15.46 -20.51 -8.55
N LYS A 313 -16.61 -21.02 -8.10
CA LYS A 313 -16.72 -22.39 -7.62
C LYS A 313 -16.39 -23.40 -8.73
N GLN A 314 -16.90 -23.19 -9.94
CA GLN A 314 -16.60 -24.03 -11.09
C GLN A 314 -15.13 -23.96 -11.50
N TYR A 315 -14.54 -22.77 -11.48
CA TYR A 315 -13.12 -22.57 -11.78
C TYR A 315 -12.21 -23.24 -10.75
N ALA A 316 -12.53 -23.12 -9.45
CA ALA A 316 -11.80 -23.78 -8.37
C ALA A 316 -11.78 -25.30 -8.54
N GLN A 317 -12.92 -25.88 -8.93
CA GLN A 317 -13.05 -27.31 -9.23
C GLN A 317 -12.18 -27.72 -10.42
N ASN A 318 -12.15 -26.91 -11.48
CA ASN A 318 -11.31 -27.15 -12.65
C ASN A 318 -9.81 -27.08 -12.32
N LEU A 319 -9.40 -26.11 -11.49
CA LEU A 319 -8.02 -25.95 -11.05
C LEU A 319 -7.56 -27.15 -10.20
N GLU A 320 -8.40 -27.61 -9.28
CA GLU A 320 -8.10 -28.78 -8.44
C GLU A 320 -8.00 -30.06 -9.28
N SER A 321 -8.89 -30.23 -10.26
CA SER A 321 -8.83 -31.33 -11.24
C SER A 321 -7.52 -31.30 -12.05
N THR A 322 -7.07 -30.10 -12.44
CA THR A 322 -5.80 -29.91 -13.18
C THR A 322 -4.59 -30.26 -12.32
N LYS A 323 -4.59 -29.87 -11.03
CA LYS A 323 -3.52 -30.24 -10.10
C LYS A 323 -3.45 -31.74 -9.89
N GLN A 324 -4.60 -32.41 -9.69
CA GLN A 324 -4.68 -33.87 -9.56
C GLN A 324 -4.12 -34.55 -10.80
N MET A 325 -4.50 -34.10 -12.00
CA MET A 325 -3.96 -34.63 -13.26
C MET A 325 -2.43 -34.47 -13.34
N HIS A 326 -1.88 -33.31 -12.98
CA HIS A 326 -0.43 -33.11 -12.96
C HIS A 326 0.29 -34.01 -11.94
N GLU A 327 -0.35 -34.31 -10.81
CA GLU A 327 0.19 -35.19 -9.77
C GLU A 327 0.16 -36.66 -10.19
N GLU A 328 -0.88 -37.09 -10.89
CA GLU A 328 -0.96 -38.41 -11.53
C GLU A 328 0.12 -38.59 -12.60
N ILE A 329 0.29 -37.60 -13.49
CA ILE A 329 1.35 -37.63 -14.52
C ILE A 329 2.74 -37.74 -13.86
N ARG A 330 3.00 -36.97 -12.80
CA ARG A 330 4.26 -37.07 -12.04
C ARG A 330 4.47 -38.44 -11.42
N THR A 331 3.40 -39.05 -10.90
CA THR A 331 3.44 -40.38 -10.30
C THR A 331 3.73 -41.46 -11.35
N GLN A 332 3.09 -41.39 -12.51
CA GLN A 332 3.33 -42.29 -13.64
C GLN A 332 4.76 -42.17 -14.18
N LEU A 333 5.27 -40.94 -14.33
CA LEU A 333 6.65 -40.69 -14.74
C LEU A 333 7.67 -41.28 -13.75
N ARG A 334 7.43 -41.14 -12.43
CA ARG A 334 8.29 -41.76 -11.40
C ARG A 334 8.30 -43.28 -11.53
N ALA A 335 7.14 -43.90 -11.68
CA ALA A 335 7.03 -45.36 -11.83
C ALA A 335 7.74 -45.87 -13.10
N LEU A 336 7.64 -45.14 -14.22
CA LEU A 336 8.36 -45.47 -15.46
C LEU A 336 9.88 -45.37 -15.28
N ILE A 337 10.36 -44.30 -14.64
CA ILE A 337 11.78 -44.12 -14.35
C ILE A 337 12.30 -45.25 -13.44
N GLU A 338 11.56 -45.62 -12.39
CA GLU A 338 11.93 -46.74 -11.51
C GLU A 338 11.94 -48.10 -12.22
N GLN A 339 11.04 -48.32 -13.19
CA GLN A 339 11.05 -49.53 -14.02
C GLN A 339 12.22 -49.56 -14.99
N GLN A 340 12.63 -48.40 -15.53
CA GLN A 340 13.80 -48.28 -16.40
C GLN A 340 15.09 -48.58 -15.61
N ILE A 341 15.22 -48.01 -14.40
CA ILE A 341 16.37 -48.20 -13.50
C ILE A 341 16.49 -49.66 -13.02
N LYS A 342 15.39 -50.42 -12.96
CA LYS A 342 15.42 -51.87 -12.63
C LYS A 342 15.75 -52.77 -13.81
N LYS A 343 15.76 -52.25 -15.03
CA LYS A 343 16.07 -53.01 -16.26
C LYS A 343 17.51 -52.83 -16.75
N ASP A 344 18.18 -51.76 -16.30
CA ASP A 344 19.64 -51.60 -16.35
C ASP A 344 20.29 -52.18 -15.08
#